data_AF-A0A7R6PSD6-F1
#
_entry.id   AF-A0A7R6PSD6-F1
#
_cell.length_a   1.000
_cell.length_b   1.000
_cell.length_c   1.000
_cell.angle_alpha   90.00
_cell.angle_beta   90.00
_cell.angle_gamma   90.00
#
_symmetry.space_group_name_H-M   'P 1'
#
loop_
_entity.id
_entity.type
_entity.pdbx_description
1 polymer ?
#
loop_
_entity_poly.entity_id
_entity_poly.type
_entity_poly.pdbx_seq_one_letter_code
_entity_poly.pdbx_strand_id
1 'polypeptide(L)'
;MATKTQVQIELQPETLDLFDRYHKYTGTSPEFYITELVEKTLPTVKAMVDAMDEASENPDAGIDVMELFARNMASAALEQKNAAKDAPLTV
;
A
#
# COMPACT_ATOMS: atom_id res chain seq x y z
N MET A 1 23.20 -4.60 -3.14
CA MET A 1 23.12 -3.51 -2.15
C MET A 1 21.77 -2.84 -2.34
N ALA A 2 20.96 -2.67 -1.30
CA ALA A 2 19.71 -1.92 -1.42
C ALA A 2 20.04 -0.44 -1.57
N THR A 3 19.94 0.09 -2.78
CA THR A 3 20.13 1.51 -3.06
C THR A 3 18.97 2.24 -2.38
N LYS A 4 19.24 3.05 -1.35
CA LYS A 4 18.21 3.91 -0.76
C LYS A 4 17.83 4.95 -1.80
N THR A 5 16.57 4.91 -2.25
CA THR A 5 15.98 5.90 -3.16
C THR A 5 15.04 6.81 -2.38
N GLN A 6 14.96 8.08 -2.74
CA GLN A 6 14.07 9.05 -2.10
C GLN A 6 13.17 9.72 -3.14
N VAL A 7 11.94 10.04 -2.72
CA VAL A 7 10.98 10.83 -3.49
C VAL A 7 10.74 12.13 -2.74
N GLN A 8 10.78 13.26 -3.42
CA GLN A 8 10.38 14.55 -2.86
C GLN A 8 8.93 14.83 -3.25
N ILE A 9 8.12 15.21 -2.26
CA ILE A 9 6.69 15.51 -2.44
C ILE A 9 6.46 16.96 -2.06
N GLU A 10 5.90 17.74 -2.98
CA GLU A 10 5.42 19.10 -2.70
C GLU A 10 3.96 19.02 -2.25
N LEU A 11 3.68 19.55 -1.06
CA LEU A 11 2.34 19.57 -0.48
C LEU A 11 1.73 20.96 -0.62
N GLN A 12 0.41 21.00 -0.82
CA GLN A 12 -0.33 22.27 -0.77
C GLN A 12 -0.32 22.84 0.66
N PRO A 13 -0.32 24.17 0.84
CA PRO A 13 -0.26 24.79 2.17
C PRO A 13 -1.35 24.31 3.13
N GLU A 14 -2.57 24.11 2.62
CA GLU A 14 -3.71 23.58 3.39
C GLU A 14 -3.50 22.14 3.90
N THR A 15 -2.74 21.33 3.17
CA THR A 15 -2.39 19.97 3.58
C THR A 15 -1.37 20.00 4.72
N LEU A 16 -0.43 20.94 4.66
CA LEU A 16 0.56 21.14 5.73
C LEU A 16 -0.11 21.61 7.03
N ASP A 17 -1.04 22.58 6.96
CA ASP A 17 -1.80 23.04 8.15
C ASP A 17 -2.56 21.88 8.81
N LEU A 18 -3.18 21.01 8.00
CA LEU A 18 -3.87 19.84 8.52
C LEU A 18 -2.92 18.86 9.20
N PHE A 19 -1.76 18.59 8.60
CA PHE A 19 -0.76 17.71 9.21
C PHE A 19 -0.16 18.29 10.49
N ASP A 20 0.08 19.61 10.56
CA ASP A 20 0.57 20.26 11.78
C ASP A 20 -0.44 20.13 12.92
N ARG A 21 -1.73 20.32 12.61
CA ARG A 21 -2.80 20.12 13.59
C ARG A 21 -2.91 18.65 14.00
N TYR A 22 -2.83 17.72 13.05
CA TYR A 22 -2.85 16.29 13.33
C TYR A 22 -1.67 15.87 14.22
N HIS A 23 -0.47 16.39 13.93
CA HIS A 23 0.72 16.18 14.73
C HIS A 23 0.54 16.71 16.15
N LYS A 24 -0.02 17.90 16.32
CA LYS A 24 -0.31 18.47 17.65
C LYS A 24 -1.19 17.56 18.51
N TYR A 25 -2.15 16.85 17.92
CA TYR A 25 -3.06 15.98 18.68
C TYR A 25 -2.53 14.55 18.88
N THR A 26 -1.71 14.04 17.96
CA THR A 26 -1.32 12.61 17.93
C THR A 26 0.16 12.37 18.17
N GLY A 27 0.99 13.41 18.11
CA GLY A 27 2.45 13.31 18.08
C GLY A 27 3.02 12.71 16.79
N THR A 28 2.19 12.37 15.81
CA THR A 28 2.61 11.74 14.56
C THR A 28 3.11 12.79 13.59
N SER A 29 4.36 12.71 13.13
CA SER A 29 4.89 13.67 12.15
C SER A 29 4.28 13.42 10.75
N PRO A 30 4.23 14.46 9.88
CA PRO A 30 3.75 14.30 8.51
C PRO A 30 4.54 13.21 7.74
N GLU A 31 5.86 13.18 7.90
CA GLU A 31 6.74 12.22 7.23
C GLU A 31 6.46 10.79 7.68
N PHE A 32 6.27 10.58 8.98
CA PHE A 32 5.93 9.26 9.51
C PHE A 32 4.56 8.81 9.00
N TYR A 33 3.56 9.70 9.01
CA TYR A 33 2.23 9.38 8.50
C TYR A 33 2.26 8.97 7.03
N ILE A 34 2.96 9.73 6.18
CA ILE A 34 3.07 9.43 4.75
C ILE A 34 3.83 8.12 4.52
N THR A 35 4.91 7.89 5.27
CA THR A 35 5.68 6.63 5.20
C THR A 35 4.79 5.44 5.52
N GLU A 36 4.07 5.48 6.64
CA GLU A 36 3.13 4.44 7.05
C GLU A 36 2.02 4.22 6.02
N LEU A 37 1.51 5.29 5.41
CA LEU A 37 0.47 5.19 4.39
C LEU A 37 1.00 4.49 3.13
N VAL A 38 2.21 4.83 2.69
CA VAL A 38 2.87 4.17 1.57
C VAL A 38 3.06 2.70 1.90
N GLU A 39 3.70 2.36 3.02
CA GLU A 39 3.99 0.98 3.41
C GLU A 39 2.72 0.11 3.50
N LYS A 40 1.64 0.65 4.07
CA LYS A 40 0.34 -0.06 4.18
C LYS A 40 -0.33 -0.27 2.83
N THR A 41 -0.08 0.59 1.85
CA THR A 41 -0.70 0.52 0.52
C THR A 41 0.16 -0.21 -0.51
N LEU A 42 1.45 -0.46 -0.23
CA LEU A 42 2.34 -1.23 -1.11
C LEU A 42 1.76 -2.57 -1.58
N PRO A 43 1.11 -3.41 -0.74
CA PRO A 43 0.54 -4.66 -1.20
C PRO A 43 -0.55 -4.47 -2.27
N THR A 44 -1.35 -3.41 -2.15
CA THR A 44 -2.39 -3.07 -3.12
C THR A 44 -1.78 -2.57 -4.43
N VAL A 45 -0.75 -1.73 -4.36
CA VAL A 45 -0.02 -1.28 -5.56
C VAL A 45 0.61 -2.47 -6.28
N LYS A 46 1.24 -3.39 -5.54
CA LYS A 46 1.81 -4.62 -6.10
C LYS A 46 0.74 -5.47 -6.79
N ALA A 47 -0.39 -5.74 -6.14
CA ALA A 47 -1.47 -6.53 -6.72
C ALA A 47 -2.04 -5.90 -8.01
N MET A 48 -2.08 -4.56 -8.08
CA MET A 48 -2.50 -3.84 -9.28
C MET A 48 -1.50 -3.98 -10.42
N VAL A 49 -0.21 -3.77 -10.13
CA VAL A 49 0.87 -3.94 -11.13
C VAL A 49 0.90 -5.37 -11.65
N ASP A 50 0.86 -6.37 -10.77
CA ASP A 50 0.85 -7.79 -11.14
C ASP A 50 -0.35 -8.11 -12.07
N ALA A 51 -1.53 -7.57 -11.77
CA ALA A 51 -2.73 -7.76 -12.61
C ALA A 51 -2.63 -7.06 -13.98
N MET A 52 -1.99 -5.88 -14.04
CA MET A 52 -1.74 -5.18 -15.30
C MET A 52 -0.72 -5.92 -16.16
N ASP A 53 0.35 -6.43 -15.55
CA ASP A 53 1.37 -7.22 -16.24
C ASP A 53 0.74 -8.48 -16.84
N GLU A 54 -0.04 -9.25 -16.07
CA GLU A 54 -0.71 -10.48 -16.54
C GLU A 54 -1.71 -10.21 -17.67
N ALA A 55 -2.48 -9.11 -17.58
CA ALA A 55 -3.40 -8.72 -18.64
C ALA A 55 -2.65 -8.29 -19.91
N SER A 56 -1.49 -7.63 -19.77
CA SER A 56 -0.66 -7.21 -20.90
C SER A 56 0.00 -8.38 -21.63
N GLU A 57 0.27 -9.48 -20.91
CA GLU A 57 0.83 -10.71 -21.47
C GLU A 57 -0.21 -11.56 -22.24
N ASN A 58 -1.51 -11.35 -22.00
CA ASN A 58 -2.60 -12.04 -22.70
C ASN A 58 -3.66 -11.08 -23.29
N PRO A 59 -3.32 -10.24 -24.28
CA PRO A 59 -4.23 -9.23 -24.83
C PRO A 59 -5.52 -9.80 -25.45
N ASP A 60 -5.44 -11.03 -25.99
CA ASP A 60 -6.54 -11.69 -26.70
C ASP A 60 -7.50 -12.44 -25.76
N ALA A 61 -7.17 -12.57 -24.48
CA ALA A 61 -7.96 -13.35 -23.51
C ALA A 61 -9.13 -12.55 -22.90
N GLY A 62 -9.25 -11.25 -23.20
CA GLY A 62 -10.33 -10.40 -22.71
C GLY A 62 -10.37 -10.28 -21.18
N ILE A 63 -9.21 -10.43 -20.53
CA ILE A 63 -9.12 -10.48 -19.07
C ILE A 63 -9.35 -9.08 -18.51
N ASP A 64 -10.38 -8.93 -17.68
CA ASP A 64 -10.67 -7.68 -16.99
C ASP A 64 -9.67 -7.49 -15.83
N VAL A 65 -8.86 -6.43 -15.93
CA VAL A 65 -7.87 -6.03 -14.93
C VAL A 65 -8.51 -5.90 -13.53
N MET A 66 -9.77 -5.48 -13.46
CA MET A 66 -10.51 -5.35 -12.20
C MET A 66 -10.85 -6.71 -11.58
N GLU A 67 -11.08 -7.75 -12.40
CA GLU A 67 -11.34 -9.10 -11.92
C GLU A 67 -10.06 -9.76 -11.37
N LEU A 68 -8.94 -9.60 -12.08
CA LEU A 68 -7.62 -10.04 -11.59
C LEU A 68 -7.24 -9.33 -10.29
N PHE A 69 -7.39 -8.01 -10.25
CA PHE A 69 -7.13 -7.22 -9.04
C PHE A 69 -7.97 -7.69 -7.84
N ALA A 70 -9.27 -7.93 -8.04
CA ALA A 70 -10.15 -8.43 -6.97
C ALA A 70 -9.71 -9.81 -6.45
N ARG A 71 -9.29 -10.72 -7.34
CA ARG A 71 -8.77 -12.05 -6.97
C ARG A 71 -7.45 -11.98 -6.21
N ASN A 72 -6.54 -11.09 -6.64
CA ASN A 72 -5.24 -10.91 -5.98
C ASN A 72 -5.41 -10.28 -4.59
N MET A 73 -6.30 -9.29 -4.45
CA MET A 73 -6.63 -8.68 -3.15
C MET A 73 -7.31 -9.68 -2.19
N ALA A 74 -8.22 -10.52 -2.70
CA ALA A 74 -8.85 -11.56 -1.89
C ALA A 74 -7.83 -12.59 -1.37
N SER A 75 -6.87 -12.97 -2.22
CA SER A 75 -5.77 -13.88 -1.86
C SER A 75 -4.85 -13.25 -0.82
N ALA A 76 -4.44 -12.00 -1.01
CA ALA A 76 -3.60 -11.27 -0.06
C ALA A 76 -4.28 -11.07 1.31
N ALA A 77 -5.60 -10.82 1.33
CA ALA A 77 -6.37 -10.72 2.56
C ALA A 77 -6.49 -12.07 3.31
N LEU A 78 -6.55 -13.18 2.57
CA LEU A 78 -6.50 -14.53 3.15
C LEU A 78 -5.11 -14.83 3.74
N GLU A 79 -4.04 -14.45 3.03
CA GLU A 79 -2.66 -14.60 3.53
C GLU A 79 -2.41 -13.76 4.78
N GLN A 80 -2.89 -12.51 4.83
CA GLN A 80 -2.81 -11.69 6.05
C GLN A 80 -3.56 -12.30 7.24
N LYS A 81 -4.74 -12.90 7.01
CA LYS A 81 -5.49 -13.60 8.07
C LYS A 81 -4.77 -14.85 8.57
N ASN A 82 -4.06 -15.56 7.70
CA ASN A 82 -3.28 -16.74 8.07
C ASN A 82 -2.00 -16.33 8.83
N ALA A 83 -1.31 -15.29 8.38
CA ALA A 83 -0.15 -14.73 9.09
C ALA A 83 -0.49 -14.20 10.49
N ALA A 84 -1.70 -13.65 10.67
CA ALA A 84 -2.18 -13.21 11.99
C ALA A 84 -2.58 -14.37 12.93
N LYS A 85 -2.79 -15.58 12.43
CA LYS A 85 -3.05 -16.78 13.25
C LYS A 85 -1.78 -17.48 13.75
N ASP A 86 -0.65 -17.28 13.06
CA ASP A 86 0.64 -17.90 13.39
C ASP A 86 1.55 -17.01 14.27
N ALA A 87 1.11 -15.82 14.69
CA ALA A 87 1.83 -15.04 15.69
C ALA A 87 1.56 -15.62 17.10
N PRO A 88 2.54 -16.23 17.78
CA PRO A 88 2.32 -16.76 19.12
C PRO A 88 2.03 -15.60 20.08
N LEU A 89 0.99 -15.75 20.89
CA LEU A 89 0.72 -14.91 22.07
C LEU A 89 1.90 -15.05 23.03
N THR A 90 2.90 -14.17 22.94
CA THR A 90 3.83 -13.95 24.05
C THR A 90 3.12 -13.09 25.08
N VAL A 91 2.61 -13.74 26.12
CA VAL A 91 2.21 -13.14 27.41
C VAL A 91 3.47 -12.83 28.22
#